data_AF-A0A820EQJ2-F1
#
_entry.id   AF-A0A820EQJ2-F1
#
_cell.length_a   1.000
_cell.length_b   1.000
_cell.length_c   1.000
_cell.angle_alpha   90.00
_cell.angle_beta   90.00
_cell.angle_gamma   90.00
#
_symmetry.space_group_name_H-M   'P 1'
#
loop_
_entity.id
_entity.type
_entity.pdbx_description
1 polymer ?
#
loop_
_entity_poly.entity_id
_entity_poly.type
_entity_poly.pdbx_seq_one_letter_code
_entity_poly.pdbx_strand_id
1 'polypeptide(L)' 'TTTGNMTYARYSHTASVLSNGKVLIAGGYNSNPGVLNSAELY' A
#
# COMPACT_ATOMS: atom_id res chain seq x y z
N THR A 1 10.12 14.29 -8.37
CA THR A 1 9.19 13.22 -8.79
C THR A 1 8.09 13.15 -7.75
N THR A 2 6.83 13.33 -8.14
CA THR A 2 5.72 13.23 -7.19
C THR A 2 5.45 11.75 -6.95
N THR A 3 5.81 11.22 -5.79
CA THR A 3 5.35 9.89 -5.36
C THR A 3 3.84 9.93 -5.23
N GLY A 4 3.13 8.96 -5.81
CA GLY A 4 1.69 8.87 -5.64
C GLY A 4 1.33 8.81 -4.15
N ASN A 5 0.41 9.66 -3.70
CA ASN A 5 -0.05 9.61 -2.31
C ASN A 5 -0.81 8.30 -2.07
N MET A 6 -0.62 7.72 -0.88
CA MET A 6 -1.45 6.61 -0.41
C MET A 6 -2.92 7.01 -0.36
N THR A 7 -3.79 6.17 -0.90
CA THR A 7 -5.25 6.39 -0.84
C THR A 7 -5.72 6.23 0.61
N TYR A 8 -5.14 5.27 1.33
CA TYR A 8 -5.35 5.10 2.76
C TYR A 8 -4.02 5.11 3.50
N ALA A 9 -3.94 5.88 4.59
CA ALA A 9 -2.83 5.78 5.52
C ALA A 9 -2.72 4.33 6.01
N ARG A 10 -1.55 3.72 5.80
CA ARG A 10 -1.30 2.32 6.18
C ARG A 10 0.09 2.13 6.74
N TYR A 11 0.21 1.30 7.77
CA TYR A 11 1.48 0.81 8.32
C TYR A 11 1.52 -0.72 8.34
N SER A 12 2.72 -1.29 8.45
CA SER A 12 2.98 -2.74 8.39
C SER A 12 2.32 -3.44 7.18
N HIS A 13 2.32 -2.76 6.02
CA HIS A 13 1.88 -3.32 4.75
C HIS A 13 3.02 -4.08 4.06
N THR A 14 2.69 -4.88 3.04
CA THR A 14 3.69 -5.48 2.14
C THR A 14 3.81 -4.65 0.87
N ALA A 15 5.04 -4.35 0.43
CA ALA A 15 5.31 -3.65 -0.82
C ALA A 15 6.18 -4.52 -1.73
N SER A 16 5.70 -4.79 -2.95
CA SER A 16 6.38 -5.62 -3.94
C SER A 16 6.53 -4.88 -5.26
N VAL A 17 7.74 -4.86 -5.82
CA VAL A 17 7.99 -4.33 -7.17
C VAL A 17 7.64 -5.41 -8.20
N LEU A 18 6.80 -5.05 -9.17
CA LEU A 18 6.39 -5.92 -10.26
C LEU A 18 7.35 -5.79 -11.45
N SER A 19 7.34 -6.77 -12.35
CA SER A 19 8.21 -6.81 -13.54
C SER A 19 8.01 -5.62 -14.50
N ASN A 20 6.85 -4.96 -14.44
CA ASN A 20 6.54 -3.76 -15.21
C ASN A 20 6.97 -2.45 -14.54
N GLY A 21 7.72 -2.51 -13.43
CA GLY A 21 8.22 -1.36 -12.70
C GLY A 21 7.23 -0.70 -11.73
N LYS A 22 6.00 -1.21 -11.64
CA LYS A 22 5.00 -0.75 -10.67
C LYS A 22 5.23 -1.34 -9.28
N VAL A 23 4.69 -0.69 -8.26
CA VAL A 23 4.73 -1.15 -6.87
C VAL A 23 3.33 -1.54 -6.41
N LEU A 24 3.15 -2.82 -6.09
CA LEU A 24 1.95 -3.32 -5.42
C LEU A 24 2.12 -3.20 -3.91
N ILE A 25 1.22 -2.47 -3.27
CA ILE A 25 1.12 -2.38 -1.82
C ILE A 25 -0.13 -3.11 -1.37
N ALA A 26 0.01 -4.12 -0.52
CA ALA A 26 -1.10 -4.95 -0.04
C ALA A 26 -1.19 -4.96 1.50
N GLY A 27 -2.42 -4.84 2.00
CA GLY A 27 -2.74 -5.01 3.41
C GLY A 27 -2.12 -3.96 4.34
N GLY A 28 -1.92 -4.32 5.60
CA GLY A 28 -1.46 -3.43 6.66
C GLY A 28 -2.61 -2.89 7.52
N TYR A 29 -2.36 -1.81 8.24
CA TYR A 29 -3.26 -1.28 9.26
C TYR A 29 -3.38 0.24 9.13
N ASN A 30 -4.57 0.81 9.35
CA ASN A 30 -4.80 2.26 9.34
C ASN A 30 -5.04 2.86 10.73
N SER A 31 -5.51 2.06 11.70
CA SER A 31 -5.88 2.42 13.07
C SER A 31 -6.19 1.13 13.86
N ASN A 32 -6.50 1.16 15.17
CA ASN A 32 -6.76 -0.07 15.94
C ASN A 32 -8.29 -0.37 15.98
N PRO A 33 -8.79 -1.55 15.53
CA PRO A 33 -8.03 -2.70 15.01
C PRO A 33 -7.67 -2.61 13.52
N GLY A 34 -8.35 -1.70 12.79
CA GLY A 34 -8.09 -1.15 11.43
C GLY A 34 -7.23 -1.94 10.44
N VAL A 35 -7.43 -3.25 10.34
CA VAL A 35 -6.82 -4.11 9.31
C VAL A 35 -7.36 -3.73 7.94
N LEU A 36 -6.47 -3.58 6.96
CA LEU A 36 -6.81 -3.25 5.59
C LEU A 36 -6.89 -4.52 4.76
N ASN A 37 -8.07 -4.79 4.18
CA ASN A 37 -8.26 -5.79 3.13
C ASN A 37 -8.29 -5.12 1.75
N SER A 38 -7.33 -4.25 1.50
CA SER A 38 -7.19 -3.53 0.23
C SER A 38 -5.74 -3.49 -0.22
N ALA A 39 -5.56 -3.35 -1.53
CA ALA A 39 -4.28 -3.15 -2.17
C ALA A 39 -4.31 -1.90 -3.05
N GLU A 40 -3.17 -1.25 -3.18
CA GLU A 40 -2.95 -0.06 -4.01
C GLU A 40 -1.78 -0.35 -4.95
N LEU A 41 -1.88 0.10 -6.20
CA LEU A 41 -0.85 -0.11 -7.24
C LEU A 41 -0.33 1.25 -7.71
N TYR A 42 0.98 1.43 -7.65
CA TYR A 42 1.70 2.65 -8.03
C TYR A 42 2.57 2.44 -9.25
#